data_AF-A0A235B6E1-F1
#
_entry.id   AF-A0A235B6E1-F1
#
_cell.length_a   1.000
_cell.length_b   1.000
_cell.length_c   1.000
_cell.angle_alpha   90.00
_cell.angle_beta   90.00
_cell.angle_gamma   90.00
#
_symmetry.space_group_name_H-M   'P 1'
#
loop_
_entity.id
_entity.type
_entity.pdbx_description
1 polymer ?
#
loop_
_entity_poly.entity_id
_entity_poly.type
_entity_poly.pdbx_seq_one_letter_code
_entity_poly.pdbx_strand_id
1 'polypeptide(L)'
;MRQNSLWYPVVAEISRSLYGEQMVCSMSTQLFHIPETEDLKGNEEMHTHLVPASYHRVTAAGSAQRLWNGERAASIVETLISCLQNAEQRDRQVRSGLSVMRDAAPAAYKPFIENIIRWQDDTERHLQYTKRWTMYITGSDGNREPARYGA
;
A
#
# COMPACT_ATOMS: atom_id res chain seq x y z
N MET A 1 22.03 7.14 -19.23
CA MET A 1 20.56 7.37 -19.16
C MET A 1 20.28 8.29 -17.98
N ARG A 2 19.67 9.45 -18.18
CA ARG A 2 19.28 10.30 -17.04
C ARG A 2 18.06 9.67 -16.39
N GLN A 3 18.25 9.03 -15.23
CA GLN A 3 17.15 8.65 -14.35
C GLN A 3 16.25 9.87 -14.13
N ASN A 4 14.94 9.69 -14.18
CA ASN A 4 14.01 10.76 -13.84
C ASN A 4 13.99 10.89 -12.31
N SER A 5 14.98 11.60 -11.75
CA SER A 5 15.24 11.70 -10.31
C SER A 5 14.03 12.17 -9.49
N LEU A 6 13.06 12.83 -10.13
CA LEU A 6 11.80 13.25 -9.52
C LEU A 6 10.94 12.07 -9.05
N TRP A 7 10.94 10.93 -9.75
CA TRP A 7 10.13 9.76 -9.38
C TRP A 7 10.79 8.85 -8.34
N TYR A 8 12.07 9.07 -8.02
CA TYR A 8 12.78 8.23 -7.05
C TYR A 8 12.09 8.18 -5.67
N PRO A 9 11.62 9.30 -5.08
CA PRO A 9 10.87 9.25 -3.82
C PRO A 9 9.59 8.43 -3.92
N VAL A 10 8.87 8.48 -5.05
CA VAL A 10 7.66 7.65 -5.27
C VAL A 10 8.02 6.17 -5.22
N VAL A 11 9.10 5.77 -5.92
CA VAL A 11 9.59 4.38 -5.91
C VAL A 11 10.02 3.96 -4.50
N ALA A 12 10.80 4.79 -3.80
CA ALA A 12 11.28 4.48 -2.46
C ALA A 12 10.12 4.27 -1.47
N GLU A 13 9.12 5.14 -1.49
CA GLU A 13 7.98 5.05 -0.58
C GLU A 13 7.06 3.88 -0.91
N ILE A 14 6.75 3.63 -2.19
CA ILE A 14 5.89 2.50 -2.56
C ILE A 14 6.57 1.16 -2.29
N SER A 15 7.90 1.07 -2.45
CA SER A 15 8.66 -0.13 -2.08
C SER A 15 8.61 -0.39 -0.57
N ARG A 16 8.68 0.65 0.27
CA ARG A 16 8.53 0.50 1.73
C ARG A 16 7.11 0.08 2.12
N SER A 17 6.10 0.65 1.46
CA SER A 17 4.69 0.24 1.66
C SER A 17 4.50 -1.24 1.30
N LEU A 18 5.02 -1.66 0.13
CA LEU A 18 4.93 -3.05 -0.32
C LEU A 18 5.70 -4.01 0.61
N TYR A 19 6.86 -3.60 1.13
CA TYR A 19 7.58 -4.42 2.10
C TYR A 19 6.81 -4.61 3.40
N GLY A 20 6.18 -3.55 3.93
CA GLY A 20 5.32 -3.67 5.10
C GLY A 20 4.13 -4.60 4.84
N GLU A 21 3.51 -4.52 3.66
CA GLU A 21 2.42 -5.42 3.28
C GLU A 21 2.87 -6.88 3.17
N GLN A 22 4.09 -7.15 2.68
CA GLN A 22 4.66 -8.50 2.70
C GLN A 22 4.76 -9.05 4.13
N MET A 23 5.11 -8.21 5.10
CA MET A 23 5.14 -8.61 6.51
C MET A 23 3.73 -8.88 7.03
N VAL A 24 2.74 -8.04 6.72
CA VAL A 24 1.33 -8.27 7.08
C VAL A 24 0.84 -9.61 6.52
N CYS A 25 0.98 -9.83 5.20
CA CYS A 25 0.59 -11.06 4.53
C CYS A 25 1.27 -12.29 5.14
N SER A 26 2.60 -12.25 5.31
CA SER A 26 3.35 -13.38 5.84
C SER A 26 2.88 -13.74 7.25
N MET A 27 2.70 -12.75 8.12
CA MET A 27 2.35 -12.99 9.51
C MET A 27 0.88 -13.38 9.68
N SER A 28 -0.05 -12.77 8.94
CA SER A 28 -1.47 -13.12 9.04
C SER A 28 -1.77 -14.49 8.44
N THR A 29 -1.10 -14.85 7.33
CA THR A 29 -1.24 -16.19 6.74
C THR A 29 -0.66 -17.27 7.66
N GLN A 30 0.42 -16.98 8.40
CA GLN A 30 0.97 -17.93 9.38
C GLN A 30 -0.10 -18.40 10.39
N LEU A 31 -1.05 -17.54 10.76
CA LEU A 31 -2.07 -17.86 11.76
C LEU A 31 -3.00 -19.00 11.32
N PHE A 32 -3.19 -19.22 10.02
CA PHE A 32 -3.93 -20.38 9.48
C PHE A 32 -3.20 -21.72 9.69
N HIS A 33 -1.92 -21.69 10.05
CA HIS A 33 -1.08 -22.87 10.25
C HIS A 33 -0.77 -23.15 11.72
N ILE A 34 -1.41 -22.42 12.64
CA ILE A 34 -1.26 -22.57 14.08
C ILE A 34 -2.61 -23.03 14.64
N PRO A 35 -2.72 -24.21 15.27
CA PRO A 35 -4.00 -24.76 15.70
C PRO A 35 -4.83 -23.81 16.58
N GLU A 36 -4.20 -23.02 17.45
CA GLU A 36 -4.92 -22.09 18.33
C GLU A 36 -5.49 -20.85 17.62
N THR A 37 -5.09 -20.61 16.36
CA THR A 37 -5.50 -19.43 15.58
C THR A 37 -5.97 -19.77 14.16
N GLU A 38 -6.11 -21.05 13.82
CA GLU A 38 -6.45 -21.47 12.45
C GLU A 38 -7.80 -20.90 11.99
N ASP A 39 -8.76 -20.82 12.91
CA ASP A 39 -10.09 -20.23 12.70
C ASP A 39 -10.24 -18.84 13.35
N LEU A 40 -9.13 -18.09 13.50
CA LEU A 40 -9.16 -16.78 14.16
C LEU A 40 -10.11 -15.82 13.41
N LYS A 41 -11.20 -15.45 14.08
CA LYS A 41 -12.21 -14.55 13.54
C LYS A 41 -11.58 -13.26 13.01
N GLY A 42 -11.98 -12.88 11.80
CA GLY A 42 -11.48 -11.70 11.10
C GLY A 42 -10.30 -11.99 10.18
N ASN A 43 -9.55 -13.09 10.35
CA ASN A 43 -8.37 -13.37 9.50
C ASN A 43 -8.78 -13.65 8.05
N GLU A 44 -9.75 -14.53 7.82
CA GLU A 44 -10.26 -14.83 6.48
C GLU A 44 -10.87 -13.60 5.80
N GLU A 45 -11.75 -12.88 6.49
CA GLU A 45 -12.39 -11.67 5.95
C GLU A 45 -11.35 -10.58 5.61
N MET A 46 -10.37 -10.37 6.48
CA MET A 46 -9.24 -9.46 6.24
C MET A 46 -8.49 -9.86 4.97
N HIS A 47 -8.23 -11.14 4.75
CA HIS A 47 -7.55 -11.65 3.57
C HIS A 47 -8.29 -11.39 2.25
N THR A 48 -9.64 -11.34 2.26
CA THR A 48 -10.44 -10.97 1.09
C THR A 48 -10.17 -9.52 0.61
N HIS A 49 -9.63 -8.67 1.50
CA HIS A 49 -9.23 -7.30 1.20
C HIS A 49 -7.73 -7.14 1.02
N LEU A 50 -6.94 -7.91 1.76
CA LEU A 50 -5.48 -7.89 1.69
C LEU A 50 -4.99 -8.28 0.29
N VAL A 51 -5.55 -9.34 -0.31
CA VAL A 51 -5.15 -9.78 -1.66
C VAL A 51 -5.38 -8.68 -2.72
N PRO A 52 -6.56 -8.03 -2.80
CA PRO A 52 -6.75 -6.86 -3.66
C PRO A 52 -5.82 -5.69 -3.32
N ALA A 53 -5.58 -5.40 -2.04
CA ALA A 53 -4.65 -4.34 -1.64
C ALA A 53 -3.25 -4.58 -2.22
N SER A 54 -2.77 -5.83 -2.14
CA SER A 54 -1.47 -6.25 -2.66
C SER A 54 -1.38 -6.15 -4.17
N TYR A 55 -2.42 -6.58 -4.89
CA TYR A 55 -2.48 -6.41 -6.35
C TYR A 55 -2.30 -4.94 -6.75
N HIS A 56 -3.00 -4.03 -6.09
CA HIS A 56 -2.91 -2.61 -6.39
C HIS A 56 -1.54 -2.02 -6.01
N ARG A 57 -0.97 -2.38 -4.86
CA ARG A 57 0.39 -1.92 -4.48
C ARG A 57 1.47 -2.40 -5.43
N VAL A 58 1.43 -3.67 -5.83
CA VAL A 58 2.40 -4.21 -6.80
C VAL A 58 2.27 -3.48 -8.14
N THR A 59 1.05 -3.23 -8.59
CA THR A 59 0.80 -2.49 -9.84
C THR A 59 1.27 -1.03 -9.76
N ALA A 60 1.04 -0.37 -8.62
CA ALA A 60 1.54 0.97 -8.34
C ALA A 60 3.08 1.01 -8.32
N ALA A 61 3.72 0.06 -7.66
CA ALA A 61 5.18 -0.06 -7.62
C ALA A 61 5.78 -0.22 -9.02
N GLY A 62 5.20 -1.10 -9.85
CA GLY A 62 5.60 -1.25 -11.24
C GLY A 62 5.43 0.03 -12.05
N SER A 63 4.31 0.74 -11.87
CA SER A 63 4.05 2.02 -12.55
C SER A 63 5.07 3.09 -12.15
N ALA A 64 5.38 3.22 -10.86
CA ALA A 64 6.40 4.14 -10.35
C ALA A 64 7.79 3.80 -10.92
N GLN A 65 8.15 2.51 -10.96
CA GLN A 65 9.42 2.05 -11.51
C GLN A 65 9.57 2.38 -13.00
N ARG A 66 8.51 2.19 -13.79
CA ARG A 66 8.47 2.55 -15.22
C ARG A 66 8.69 4.04 -15.44
N LEU A 67 8.02 4.88 -14.64
CA LEU A 67 8.18 6.34 -14.69
C LEU A 67 9.60 6.79 -14.29
N TRP A 68 10.18 6.16 -13.26
CA TRP A 68 11.56 6.42 -12.85
C TRP A 68 12.58 6.03 -13.92
N ASN A 69 12.32 4.92 -14.63
CA ASN A 69 13.11 4.45 -15.78
C ASN A 69 12.93 5.31 -17.05
N GLY A 70 12.03 6.29 -17.03
CA GLY A 70 11.90 7.31 -18.07
C GLY A 70 10.73 7.12 -19.03
N GLU A 71 9.84 6.14 -18.80
CA GLU A 71 8.57 6.08 -19.52
C GLU A 71 7.69 7.30 -19.19
N ARG A 72 6.89 7.76 -20.17
CA ARG A 72 6.14 9.03 -20.08
C ARG A 72 4.67 8.95 -20.48
N ALA A 73 4.14 7.76 -20.74
CA ALA A 73 2.74 7.62 -21.12
C ALA A 73 1.82 8.07 -19.97
N ALA A 74 0.86 8.95 -20.26
CA ALA A 74 -0.07 9.48 -19.26
C ALA A 74 -0.85 8.37 -18.53
N SER A 75 -1.20 7.31 -19.26
CA SER A 75 -1.88 6.13 -18.70
C SER A 75 -1.10 5.43 -17.59
N ILE A 76 0.24 5.53 -17.54
CA ILE A 76 1.05 4.98 -16.45
C ILE A 76 0.84 5.79 -15.16
N VAL A 77 0.75 7.12 -15.28
CA VAL A 77 0.47 8.01 -14.14
C VAL A 77 -0.96 7.81 -13.64
N GLU A 78 -1.93 7.70 -14.54
CA GLU A 78 -3.33 7.40 -14.20
C GLU A 78 -3.46 6.04 -13.49
N THR A 79 -2.76 5.02 -14.00
CA THR A 79 -2.71 3.68 -13.38
C THR A 79 -2.10 3.72 -11.99
N LEU A 80 -0.97 4.43 -11.82
CA LEU A 80 -0.35 4.64 -10.52
C LEU A 80 -1.34 5.27 -9.53
N ILE A 81 -1.96 6.39 -9.89
CA ILE A 81 -2.89 7.12 -9.01
C ILE A 81 -4.08 6.24 -8.62
N SER A 82 -4.71 5.59 -9.61
CA SER A 82 -5.87 4.72 -9.37
C SER A 82 -5.51 3.55 -8.44
N CYS A 83 -4.36 2.92 -8.65
CA CYS A 83 -3.92 1.83 -7.79
C CYS A 83 -3.60 2.30 -6.37
N LEU A 84 -2.98 3.47 -6.18
CA LEU A 84 -2.73 4.02 -4.83
C LEU A 84 -4.04 4.28 -4.07
N GLN A 85 -5.06 4.81 -4.75
CA GLN A 85 -6.39 5.06 -4.16
C GLN A 85 -7.11 3.75 -3.80
N ASN A 86 -7.07 2.77 -4.70
CA ASN A 86 -7.70 1.48 -4.46
C ASN A 86 -7.02 0.71 -3.33
N ALA A 87 -5.67 0.73 -3.25
CA ALA A 87 -4.93 0.13 -2.14
C ALA A 87 -5.35 0.76 -0.79
N GLU A 88 -5.39 2.08 -0.70
CA GLU A 88 -5.83 2.80 0.51
C GLU A 88 -7.27 2.44 0.90
N GLN A 89 -8.17 2.31 -0.07
CA GLN A 89 -9.55 1.91 0.22
C GLN A 89 -9.62 0.51 0.81
N ARG A 90 -8.81 -0.42 0.32
CA ARG A 90 -8.74 -1.80 0.82
C ARG A 90 -8.10 -1.86 2.21
N ASP A 91 -7.08 -1.05 2.47
CA ASP A 91 -6.42 -1.00 3.78
C ASP A 91 -7.40 -0.73 4.93
N ARG A 92 -8.41 0.11 4.71
CA ARG A 92 -9.44 0.40 5.74
C ARG A 92 -10.14 -0.88 6.20
N GLN A 93 -10.41 -1.80 5.28
CA GLN A 93 -11.02 -3.08 5.61
C GLN A 93 -10.02 -4.06 6.19
N VAL A 94 -8.75 -4.01 5.75
CA VAL A 94 -7.66 -4.76 6.39
C VAL A 94 -7.54 -4.38 7.87
N ARG A 95 -7.53 -3.07 8.20
CA ARG A 95 -7.54 -2.58 9.59
C ARG A 95 -8.74 -3.05 10.39
N SER A 96 -9.92 -3.07 9.78
CA SER A 96 -11.15 -3.56 10.41
C SER A 96 -10.97 -5.03 10.81
N GLY A 97 -10.54 -5.88 9.87
CA GLY A 97 -10.29 -7.29 10.13
C GLY A 97 -9.20 -7.53 11.17
N LEU A 98 -8.08 -6.78 11.14
CA LEU A 98 -7.03 -6.86 12.17
C LEU A 98 -7.53 -6.47 13.56
N SER A 99 -8.45 -5.50 13.65
CA SER A 99 -9.07 -5.11 14.93
C SER A 99 -9.94 -6.25 15.47
N VAL A 100 -10.73 -6.89 14.61
CA VAL A 100 -11.52 -8.09 14.97
C VAL A 100 -10.61 -9.23 15.42
N MET A 101 -9.52 -9.49 14.70
CA MET A 101 -8.53 -10.51 15.06
C MET A 101 -7.92 -10.24 16.43
N ARG A 102 -7.51 -9.00 16.72
CA ARG A 102 -6.92 -8.63 18.02
C ARG A 102 -7.89 -8.88 19.17
N ASP A 103 -9.16 -8.54 18.97
CA ASP A 103 -10.17 -8.65 20.00
C ASP A 103 -10.54 -10.12 20.25
N ALA A 104 -10.59 -10.93 19.19
CA ALA A 104 -10.90 -12.36 19.24
C ALA A 104 -9.71 -13.27 19.60
N ALA A 105 -8.47 -12.81 19.46
CA ALA A 105 -7.29 -13.64 19.65
C ALA A 105 -7.12 -14.11 21.11
N PRO A 106 -6.63 -15.35 21.32
CA PRO A 106 -6.19 -15.79 22.64
C PRO A 106 -5.13 -14.84 23.20
N ALA A 107 -5.10 -14.67 24.52
CA ALA A 107 -4.22 -13.68 25.18
C ALA A 107 -2.74 -13.80 24.77
N ALA A 108 -2.25 -15.03 24.57
CA ALA A 108 -0.88 -15.31 24.14
C ALA A 108 -0.55 -14.77 22.74
N TYR A 109 -1.54 -14.65 21.85
CA TYR A 109 -1.35 -14.22 20.46
C TYR A 109 -1.65 -12.73 20.24
N LYS A 110 -2.27 -12.03 21.20
CA LYS A 110 -2.56 -10.59 21.07
C LYS A 110 -1.32 -9.75 20.75
N PRO A 111 -0.14 -9.95 21.39
CA PRO A 111 1.06 -9.22 21.02
C PRO A 111 1.53 -9.47 19.58
N PHE A 112 1.30 -10.68 19.05
CA PHE A 112 1.61 -11.00 17.66
C PHE A 112 0.68 -10.25 16.70
N ILE A 113 -0.63 -10.21 16.98
CA ILE A 113 -1.59 -9.43 16.18
C ILE A 113 -1.29 -7.93 16.24
N GLU A 114 -0.92 -7.39 17.41
CA GLU A 114 -0.49 -6.00 17.53
C GLU A 114 0.74 -5.70 16.69
N ASN A 115 1.66 -6.65 16.55
CA ASN A 115 2.81 -6.50 15.65
C ASN A 115 2.39 -6.44 14.19
N ILE A 116 1.40 -7.25 13.76
CA ILE A 116 0.81 -7.16 12.41
C ILE A 116 0.16 -5.78 12.20
N ILE A 117 -0.56 -5.26 13.20
CA ILE A 117 -1.19 -3.93 13.14
C ILE A 117 -0.13 -2.83 12.94
N ARG A 118 1.01 -2.90 13.63
CA ARG A 118 2.10 -1.93 13.44
C ARG A 118 2.68 -1.99 12.02
N TRP A 119 2.84 -3.19 11.46
CA TRP A 119 3.24 -3.34 10.06
C TRP A 119 2.21 -2.74 9.10
N GLN A 120 0.92 -2.91 9.38
CA GLN A 120 -0.15 -2.28 8.60
C GLN A 120 -0.11 -0.75 8.70
N ASP A 121 0.11 -0.19 9.89
CA ASP A 121 0.28 1.26 10.10
C ASP A 121 1.45 1.82 9.28
N ASP A 122 2.59 1.14 9.32
CA ASP A 122 3.78 1.54 8.54
C ASP A 122 3.51 1.44 7.03
N THR A 123 2.83 0.38 6.60
CA THR A 123 2.41 0.13 5.20
C THR A 123 1.55 1.27 4.67
N GLU A 124 0.53 1.68 5.43
CA GLU A 124 -0.37 2.77 5.09
C GLU A 124 0.35 4.12 5.07
N ARG A 125 1.21 4.38 6.06
CA ARG A 125 1.98 5.63 6.14
C ARG A 125 2.84 5.83 4.89
N HIS A 126 3.56 4.79 4.46
CA HIS A 126 4.38 4.85 3.24
C HIS A 126 3.53 4.96 1.96
N LEU A 127 2.32 4.36 1.94
CA LEU A 127 1.37 4.59 0.84
C LEU A 127 0.95 6.07 0.77
N GLN A 128 0.68 6.71 1.91
CA GLN A 128 0.35 8.14 1.94
C GLN A 128 1.51 9.03 1.47
N TYR A 129 2.75 8.71 1.85
CA TYR A 129 3.91 9.45 1.34
C TYR A 129 4.07 9.27 -0.17
N THR A 130 3.84 8.06 -0.69
CA THR A 130 3.80 7.79 -2.15
C THR A 130 2.77 8.67 -2.85
N LYS A 131 1.56 8.78 -2.30
CA LYS A 131 0.49 9.63 -2.84
C LYS A 131 0.89 11.11 -2.87
N ARG A 132 1.46 11.62 -1.77
CA ARG A 132 1.91 13.02 -1.68
C ARG A 132 3.00 13.33 -2.71
N TRP A 133 4.00 12.46 -2.85
CA TRP A 133 5.03 12.62 -3.87
C TRP A 133 4.45 12.57 -5.28
N THR A 134 3.53 11.64 -5.54
CA THR A 134 2.82 11.57 -6.83
C THR A 134 2.10 12.88 -7.14
N MET A 135 1.31 13.42 -6.20
CA MET A 135 0.58 14.68 -6.37
C MET A 135 1.50 15.88 -6.61
N TYR A 136 2.62 15.95 -5.87
CA TYR A 136 3.63 16.99 -6.04
C TYR A 136 4.23 16.97 -7.45
N ILE A 137 4.55 15.79 -7.98
CA ILE A 137 5.15 15.63 -9.32
C ILE A 137 4.14 15.93 -10.41
N THR A 138 2.89 15.48 -10.27
CA THR A 138 1.83 15.67 -11.28
C THR A 138 1.21 17.06 -11.23
N GLY A 139 1.53 17.88 -10.21
CA GLY A 139 0.93 19.20 -10.04
C GLY A 139 -0.55 19.12 -9.63
N SER A 140 -0.98 18.02 -9.02
CA SER A 140 -2.37 17.81 -8.57
C SER A 140 -2.64 18.37 -7.17
N ASP A 141 -1.62 18.91 -6.49
CA ASP A 141 -1.83 19.86 -5.39
C ASP A 141 -2.38 21.15 -6.01
N GLY A 142 -3.63 21.49 -5.73
CA GLY A 142 -4.43 22.55 -6.36
C GLY A 142 -3.90 24.00 -6.23
N ASN A 143 -2.64 24.24 -6.56
CA ASN A 143 -1.97 25.53 -6.51
C ASN A 143 -0.86 25.66 -7.58
N ARG A 144 -1.15 25.24 -8.81
CA ARG A 144 -0.38 25.68 -9.98
C ARG A 144 -1.35 26.14 -11.08
N GLU A 145 -1.26 27.42 -11.43
CA GLU A 145 -1.85 27.98 -12.64
C GLU A 145 -1.47 27.10 -13.85
N PRO A 146 -2.38 26.95 -14.83
CA PRO A 146 -2.06 26.23 -16.04
C PRO A 146 -0.91 26.94 -16.75
N ALA A 147 0.25 26.27 -16.81
CA ALA A 147 1.31 26.65 -17.70
C ALA A 147 0.72 26.64 -19.12
N ARG A 148 0.54 27.84 -19.69
CA ARG A 148 0.23 28.03 -21.09
C ARG A 148 1.36 27.41 -21.91
N TYR A 149 1.19 26.17 -22.36
CA TYR A 149 1.94 25.69 -23.50
C TYR A 149 1.31 26.30 -24.75
N GLY A 150 1.82 27.48 -25.11
CA GLY A 150 1.67 28.04 -26.44
C GLY A 150 2.82 27.57 -27.31
N ALA A 151 2.49 26.81 -28.36
CA ALA A 151 2.83 27.02 -29.76
C ALA A 151 2.42 25.77 -30.55
#